data_AF-A0A4Q3BGN3-F1
#
_entry.id   AF-A0A4Q3BGN3-F1
#
_cell.length_a   1.000
_cell.length_b   1.000
_cell.length_c   1.000
_cell.angle_alpha   90.00
_cell.angle_beta   90.00
_cell.angle_gamma   90.00
#
_symmetry.space_group_name_H-M   'P 1'
#
loop_
_entity.id
_entity.type
_entity.pdbx_description
1 polymer ?
#
loop_
_entity_poly.entity_id
_entity_poly.type
_entity_poly.pdbx_seq_one_letter_code
_entity_poly.pdbx_strand_id
1 'polypeptide(L)'
;MHIKKASYLISSPDFEKCPPAIKPEYAFIGRSNVGKSSLINMLCNNEKLAKTSGSPGKTQLINHFDIVSTIPVSEKSTKEITHQWYLVDLPGYGFAKVSISSRRRWE
;
A
#
# COMPACT_ATOMS: atom_id res chain seq x y z
N MET A 1 -0.59 16.76 -6.37
CA MET A 1 0.16 15.53 -6.68
C MET A 1 -0.73 14.67 -7.55
N HIS A 2 -0.29 14.34 -8.76
CA HIS A 2 -1.06 13.53 -9.71
C HIS A 2 -0.39 12.17 -9.87
N ILE A 3 -1.04 11.08 -9.46
CA ILE A 3 -0.54 9.73 -9.72
C ILE A 3 -0.71 9.44 -11.21
N LYS A 4 0.40 9.21 -11.90
CA LYS A 4 0.44 8.89 -13.33
C LYS A 4 0.46 7.38 -13.56
N LYS A 5 1.11 6.63 -12.67
CA LYS A 5 1.20 5.18 -12.72
C LYS A 5 1.26 4.60 -11.31
N ALA A 6 0.57 3.49 -11.12
CA ALA A 6 0.66 2.67 -9.93
C ALA A 6 0.71 1.19 -10.36
N SER A 7 1.72 0.46 -9.90
CA SER A 7 1.91 -0.95 -10.25
C SER A 7 2.28 -1.78 -9.02
N TYR A 8 1.73 -2.97 -8.95
CA TYR A 8 2.13 -3.98 -7.97
C TYR A 8 3.61 -4.34 -8.15
N LEU A 9 4.36 -4.30 -7.05
CA LEU A 9 5.77 -4.68 -7.03
C LEU A 9 5.94 -6.08 -6.42
N ILE A 10 5.58 -6.24 -5.14
CA ILE A 10 5.75 -7.50 -4.41
C ILE A 10 4.86 -7.56 -3.16
N SER A 11 4.46 -8.77 -2.77
CA SER A 11 3.86 -9.07 -1.47
C SER A 11 4.85 -9.86 -0.63
N SER A 12 5.27 -9.31 0.50
CA SER A 12 6.26 -9.92 1.39
C SER A 12 5.60 -10.48 2.64
N PRO A 13 5.94 -11.69 3.10
CA PRO A 13 5.35 -12.28 4.30
C PRO A 13 5.93 -11.71 5.60
N ASP A 14 7.11 -11.10 5.53
CA ASP A 14 7.85 -10.50 6.64
C ASP A 14 8.60 -9.26 6.13
N PHE A 15 9.07 -8.42 7.06
CA PHE A 15 9.75 -7.17 6.72
C PHE A 15 11.15 -7.42 6.13
N GLU A 16 11.78 -8.54 6.44
CA GLU A 16 13.13 -8.89 5.94
C GLU A 16 13.12 -9.22 4.45
N LYS A 17 12.01 -9.74 3.93
CA LYS A 17 11.79 -10.01 2.50
C LYS A 17 11.25 -8.83 1.71
N CYS A 18 11.08 -7.68 2.35
CA CYS A 18 10.67 -6.47 1.66
C CYS A 18 11.76 -5.99 0.69
N PRO A 19 11.38 -5.30 -0.39
CA PRO A 19 12.35 -4.73 -1.31
C PRO A 19 13.26 -3.72 -0.57
N PRO A 20 14.49 -3.51 -1.05
CA PRO A 20 15.38 -2.49 -0.49
C PRO A 20 14.73 -1.10 -0.56
N ALA A 21 14.87 -0.31 0.50
CA ALA A 21 14.34 1.06 0.60
C ALA A 21 15.14 2.09 -0.24
N ILE A 22 15.14 1.90 -1.57
CA ILE A 22 15.87 2.76 -2.53
C ILE A 22 15.07 4.00 -2.96
N LYS A 23 13.80 4.10 -2.56
CA LYS A 23 12.89 5.22 -2.83
C LYS A 23 12.15 5.58 -1.54
N PRO A 24 11.61 6.82 -1.41
CA PRO A 24 10.73 7.15 -0.30
C PRO A 24 9.53 6.20 -0.22
N GLU A 25 9.13 5.82 1.00
CA GLU A 25 8.03 4.89 1.23
C GLU A 25 6.95 5.51 2.11
N TYR A 26 5.69 5.24 1.78
CA TYR A 26 4.54 5.69 2.54
C TYR A 26 3.62 4.51 2.84
N ALA A 27 3.53 4.17 4.12
CA ALA A 27 2.79 3.01 4.58
C ALA A 27 1.37 3.36 5.04
N PHE A 28 0.40 2.54 4.63
CA PHE A 28 -0.98 2.57 5.09
C PHE A 28 -1.22 1.44 6.08
N ILE A 29 -1.72 1.78 7.26
CA ILE A 29 -2.14 0.85 8.29
C ILE A 29 -3.50 1.27 8.86
N GLY A 30 -4.31 0.31 9.26
CA GLY A 30 -5.63 0.57 9.81
C GLY A 30 -6.31 -0.70 10.30
N ARG A 31 -7.50 -0.57 10.88
CA ARG A 31 -8.27 -1.75 11.31
C ARG A 31 -8.69 -2.61 10.12
N SER A 32 -8.85 -3.92 10.35
CA SER A 32 -9.46 -4.81 9.35
C SER A 32 -10.82 -4.26 8.89
N ASN A 33 -11.07 -4.26 7.58
CA ASN A 33 -12.29 -3.75 6.93
C ASN A 33 -12.59 -2.26 7.12
N VAL A 34 -11.61 -1.43 7.50
CA VAL A 34 -11.78 0.05 7.58
C VAL A 34 -11.85 0.73 6.21
N GLY A 35 -11.60 0.00 5.10
CA GLY A 35 -11.59 0.56 3.74
C GLY A 35 -10.21 0.96 3.22
N LYS A 36 -9.11 0.53 3.86
CA LYS A 36 -7.73 0.81 3.44
C LYS A 36 -7.47 0.48 1.96
N SER A 37 -7.82 -0.73 1.51
CA SER A 37 -7.62 -1.13 0.10
C SER A 37 -8.46 -0.30 -0.86
N SER A 38 -9.68 0.09 -0.46
CA SER A 38 -10.52 0.99 -1.25
C SER A 38 -9.91 2.38 -1.39
N LEU A 39 -9.33 2.92 -0.31
CA LEU A 39 -8.61 4.20 -0.33
C LEU A 39 -7.38 4.13 -1.27
N ILE A 40 -6.60 3.06 -1.20
CA ILE A 40 -5.43 2.86 -2.07
C ILE A 40 -5.86 2.83 -3.54
N ASN A 41 -6.92 2.07 -3.87
CA ASN A 41 -7.45 1.99 -5.23
C ASN A 41 -7.94 3.34 -5.74
N MET A 42 -8.62 4.12 -4.89
CA MET A 42 -9.10 5.47 -5.20
C MET A 42 -7.92 6.42 -5.46
N LEU A 43 -6.91 6.45 -4.59
CA LEU A 43 -5.73 7.30 -4.76
C LEU A 43 -4.97 6.95 -6.05
N CYS A 44 -4.84 5.66 -6.35
CA CYS A 44 -4.12 5.18 -7.52
C CYS A 44 -4.94 5.19 -8.82
N ASN A 45 -6.21 5.61 -8.76
CA ASN A 45 -7.18 5.53 -9.85
C ASN A 45 -7.18 4.14 -10.53
N ASN A 46 -7.07 3.08 -9.73
CA ASN A 46 -6.98 1.70 -10.19
C ASN A 46 -7.74 0.77 -9.23
N GLU A 47 -8.96 0.39 -9.61
CA GLU A 47 -9.87 -0.43 -8.79
C GLU A 47 -9.35 -1.83 -8.48
N LYS A 48 -8.34 -2.32 -9.20
CA LYS A 48 -7.81 -3.69 -9.08
C LYS A 48 -6.39 -3.75 -8.50
N LEU A 49 -5.82 -2.62 -8.08
CA LEU A 49 -4.44 -2.56 -7.61
C LEU A 49 -4.26 -3.28 -6.26
N ALA A 50 -4.99 -2.83 -5.25
CA ALA A 50 -5.07 -3.48 -3.95
C ALA A 50 -6.29 -4.40 -3.92
N LYS A 51 -6.05 -5.68 -3.59
CA LYS A 51 -7.12 -6.68 -3.48
C LYS A 51 -8.03 -6.34 -2.31
N THR A 52 -9.25 -5.90 -2.59
CA THR A 52 -10.31 -5.73 -1.61
C THR A 52 -10.94 -7.09 -1.31
N SER A 53 -10.62 -7.73 -0.19
CA SER A 53 -11.35 -8.95 0.23
C SER A 53 -12.49 -8.58 1.16
N GLY A 54 -13.72 -9.03 0.85
CA GLY A 54 -14.89 -8.84 1.74
C GLY A 54 -14.83 -9.62 3.06
N SER A 55 -13.90 -10.57 3.20
CA SER A 55 -13.72 -11.37 4.43
C SER A 55 -12.55 -10.83 5.27
N PRO A 56 -12.73 -10.60 6.59
CA PRO A 56 -11.67 -10.14 7.49
C PRO A 56 -10.46 -11.10 7.52
N GLY A 57 -9.24 -10.56 7.61
CA GLY A 57 -8.03 -11.34 7.92
C GLY A 57 -7.25 -11.94 6.74
N LYS A 58 -7.54 -11.57 5.48
CA LYS A 58 -6.81 -12.09 4.30
C LYS A 58 -5.52 -11.34 3.95
N THR A 59 -5.40 -10.05 4.25
CA THR A 59 -4.13 -9.33 4.02
C THR A 59 -3.17 -9.64 5.17
N GLN A 60 -2.43 -10.74 5.06
CA GLN A 60 -1.33 -11.11 5.97
C GLN A 60 0.05 -10.69 5.45
N LEU A 61 0.12 -10.29 4.18
CA LEU A 61 1.35 -9.89 3.50
C LEU A 61 1.48 -8.37 3.49
N ILE A 62 2.71 -7.89 3.50
CA ILE A 62 3.07 -6.49 3.26
C ILE A 62 3.12 -6.29 1.74
N ASN A 63 2.21 -5.50 1.17
CA ASN A 63 2.19 -5.27 -0.27
C ASN A 63 2.91 -3.96 -0.61
N HIS A 64 3.86 -4.01 -1.53
CA HIS A 64 4.53 -2.85 -2.08
C HIS A 64 3.98 -2.55 -3.48
N PHE A 65 3.73 -1.27 -3.72
CA PHE A 65 3.34 -0.74 -5.02
C PHE A 65 4.35 0.34 -5.44
N ASP A 66 4.85 0.26 -6.67
CA ASP A 66 5.67 1.32 -7.26
C ASP A 66 4.76 2.40 -7.84
N ILE A 67 4.93 3.62 -7.36
CA ILE A 67 4.11 4.78 -7.73
C ILE A 67 4.98 5.79 -8.46
N VAL A 68 4.46 6.26 -9.60
CA VAL A 68 4.99 7.41 -10.33
C VAL A 68 3.96 8.51 -10.26
N SER A 69 4.34 9.64 -9.68
CA SER A 69 3.47 10.81 -9.54
C SER A 69 4.16 12.08 -10.02
N THR A 70 3.38 13.06 -10.45
CA THR A 70 3.90 14.39 -10.78
C THR A 70 3.40 15.46 -9.83
N ILE A 71 4.22 16.49 -9.63
CA ILE A 71 3.90 17.67 -8.85
C ILE A 71 4.13 18.90 -9.74
N PRO A 72 3.13 19.77 -9.94
CA PRO A 72 3.32 21.01 -10.67
C PRO A 72 4.25 21.94 -9.88
N VAL A 73 5.20 22.58 -10.57
CA VAL A 73 6.18 23.49 -9.93
C VAL A 73 5.50 24.76 -9.41
N SER A 74 4.41 25.19 -10.08
CA SER A 74 3.50 26.22 -9.61
C SER A 74 2.15 26.05 -10.29
N GLU A 75 1.10 26.67 -9.73
CA GLU A 75 -0.27 26.61 -10.28
C GLU A 75 -0.39 27.11 -11.73
N LYS A 76 0.55 27.95 -12.18
CA LYS A 76 0.57 28.54 -13.52
C LYS A 76 1.64 27.96 -14.45
N SER A 77 2.42 26.98 -13.99
CA SER A 77 3.49 26.38 -14.78
C SER A 77 3.02 25.11 -15.49
N THR A 78 3.43 24.94 -16.74
CA THR A 78 3.31 23.66 -17.47
C THR A 78 4.40 22.67 -17.09
N LYS A 79 5.38 23.09 -16.29
CA LYS A 79 6.48 22.24 -15.85
C LYS A 79 6.03 21.40 -14.66
N GLU A 80 6.12 20.09 -14.81
CA GLU A 80 5.87 19.11 -13.76
C GLU A 80 7.18 18.43 -13.34
N ILE A 81 7.31 18.09 -12.05
CA ILE A 81 8.39 17.27 -11.52
C ILE A 81 7.86 15.85 -11.30
N THR A 82 8.56 14.85 -11.80
CA THR A 82 8.23 13.43 -11.60
C THR A 82 8.90 12.90 -10.34
N HIS A 83 8.12 12.22 -9.51
CA HIS A 83 8.56 11.52 -8.30
C HIS A 83 8.22 10.04 -8.41
N GLN A 84 9.15 9.20 -7.96
CA GLN A 84 8.96 7.77 -7.80
C GLN A 84 9.08 7.39 -6.33
N TRP A 85 8.14 6.60 -5.83
CA TRP A 85 8.04 6.24 -4.42
C TRP A 85 7.27 4.94 -4.25
N TYR A 86 7.39 4.32 -3.07
CA TYR A 86 6.67 3.10 -2.74
C TYR A 86 5.45 3.41 -1.88
N LEU A 87 4.29 2.90 -2.29
CA LEU A 87 3.13 2.80 -1.43
C LEU A 87 3.13 1.42 -0.78
N VAL A 88 3.08 1.37 0.55
CA VAL A 88 3.13 0.11 1.31
C VAL A 88 1.78 -0.12 1.98
N ASP A 89 1.13 -1.23 1.64
CA ASP A 89 -0.10 -1.67 2.27
C ASP A 89 0.21 -2.69 3.36
N LEU A 90 0.17 -2.23 4.62
CA LEU A 90 0.43 -3.08 5.77
C LEU A 90 -0.81 -3.92 6.12
N PRO A 91 -0.62 -5.12 6.68
CA PRO A 91 -1.71 -5.92 7.20
C PRO A 91 -2.50 -5.12 8.25
N GLY A 92 -3.84 -5.22 8.19
CA GLY A 92 -4.70 -4.50 9.12
C GLY A 92 -4.60 -5.08 10.54
N TYR A 93 -4.62 -4.22 11.55
CA TYR A 93 -4.66 -4.66 12.95
C TYR A 93 -6.12 -4.83 13.44
N GLY A 94 -6.32 -5.68 14.45
CA GLY A 94 -7.65 -5.90 15.03
C GLY A 94 -8.59 -6.79 14.19
N PHE A 95 -9.36 -7.61 14.90
CA PHE A 95 -10.33 -8.61 14.44
C PHE A 95 -10.00 -9.33 13.12
N ALA A 96 -8.86 -10.01 13.08
CA ALA A 96 -8.81 -11.28 12.39
C ALA A 96 -9.29 -12.33 13.40
N LYS A 97 -10.21 -13.20 12.99
CA LYS A 97 -10.55 -14.44 13.71
C LYS A 97 -9.36 -15.40 13.54
N VAL A 98 -8.16 -14.96 13.92
CA VAL A 98 -6.96 -15.77 13.90
C VAL A 98 -7.06 -16.73 15.07
N SER A 99 -7.02 -18.02 14.76
CA SER A 99 -6.78 -19.05 15.76
C SER A 99 -5.57 -18.63 16.59
N ILE A 100 -5.65 -18.89 17.90
CA ILE A 100 -4.64 -18.55 18.91
C ILE A 100 -3.20 -18.92 18.45
N SER A 101 -3.06 -19.92 17.57
CA SER A 101 -1.80 -20.34 16.94
C SER A 101 -1.06 -19.29 16.11
N SER A 102 -1.72 -18.28 15.52
CA SER A 102 -1.04 -17.27 14.70
C SER A 102 -0.53 -16.05 15.48
N ARG A 103 -0.88 -15.91 16.76
CA ARG A 103 -0.35 -14.83 17.62
C ARG A 103 1.15 -14.96 17.91
N ARG A 104 1.69 -16.18 17.89
CA ARG A 104 3.11 -16.47 18.19
C ARG A 104 4.12 -16.01 17.14
N ARG A 105 3.68 -15.54 15.97
CA ARG A 105 4.59 -15.10 14.89
C ARG A 105 4.95 -13.61 14.94
N TRP A 106 4.39 -12.88 15.91
CA TRP A 106 4.53 -11.42 16.08
C TRP A 106 5.14 -11.04 17.45
N GLU A 107 5.56 -12.04 18.23
CA GLU A 107 6.51 -11.88 19.36
C GLU A 107 7.92 -12.17 18.83
#